data_AF-A0A358Y2Q2-F1
#
_entry.id   AF-A0A358Y2Q2-F1
#
_cell.length_a   1.000
_cell.length_b   1.000
_cell.length_c   1.000
_cell.angle_alpha   90.00
_cell.angle_beta   90.00
_cell.angle_gamma   90.00
#
_symmetry.space_group_name_H-M   'P 1'
#
loop_
_entity.id
_entity.type
_entity.pdbx_description
1 polymer ?
#
loop_
_entity_poly.entity_id
_entity_poly.type
_entity_poly.pdbx_seq_one_letter_code
_entity_poly.pdbx_strand_id
1 'polypeptide(L)'
;MQHLFFAQQKWKKFKSKDFDYSFELPGNFNESAIVAGGTIVYYVDTNMADVSIFVESGNNETPIDSLFLQHKENYSFISREFLQKDHFIISGEENSFGKFYTYEKCVFKNGFPNTLRIFYPEKNKRYMETLIPKIGASFK
;
A
#
# COMPACT_ATOMS: atom_id res chain seq x y z
N MET A 1 8.75 -21.05 -30.81
CA MET A 1 8.77 -19.85 -29.94
C MET A 1 7.38 -19.22 -29.98
N GLN A 2 6.55 -19.46 -28.96
CA GLN A 2 5.26 -18.77 -28.82
C GLN A 2 5.55 -17.44 -28.11
N HIS A 3 5.35 -16.32 -28.81
CA HIS A 3 5.31 -15.00 -28.20
C HIS A 3 4.05 -14.94 -27.33
N LEU A 4 4.23 -15.07 -26.01
CA LEU A 4 3.20 -14.68 -25.04
C LEU A 4 2.98 -13.17 -25.19
N PHE A 5 1.89 -12.80 -25.86
CA PHE A 5 1.34 -11.45 -25.79
C PHE A 5 0.91 -11.22 -24.34
N PHE A 6 1.79 -10.61 -23.53
CA PHE A 6 1.34 -9.97 -22.30
C PHE A 6 0.47 -8.79 -22.74
N ALA A 7 -0.85 -8.97 -22.69
CA ALA A 7 -1.78 -7.86 -22.84
C ALA A 7 -1.33 -6.74 -21.90
N GLN A 8 -1.10 -5.55 -22.44
CA GLN A 8 -0.61 -4.41 -21.67
C GLN A 8 -1.57 -4.17 -20.50
N GLN A 9 -1.09 -4.42 -19.28
CA GLN A 9 -1.90 -4.28 -18.08
C GLN A 9 -2.42 -2.84 -18.01
N LYS A 10 -3.74 -2.65 -18.07
CA LYS A 10 -4.35 -1.33 -17.92
C LYS A 10 -4.25 -0.90 -16.46
N TRP A 11 -3.79 0.32 -16.23
CA TRP A 11 -3.69 0.93 -14.90
C TRP A 11 -4.82 1.94 -14.72
N LYS A 12 -5.43 1.93 -13.54
CA LYS A 12 -6.51 2.81 -13.14
C LYS A 12 -6.01 3.73 -12.03
N LYS A 13 -6.27 5.03 -12.18
CA LYS A 13 -5.95 6.02 -11.16
C LYS A 13 -7.07 6.11 -10.13
N PHE A 14 -6.68 6.13 -8.86
CA PHE A 14 -7.54 6.37 -7.70
C PHE A 14 -7.10 7.67 -7.05
N LYS A 15 -8.08 8.48 -6.61
CA LYS A 15 -7.84 9.77 -5.96
C LYS A 15 -8.86 9.96 -4.85
N SER A 16 -8.37 10.31 -3.66
CA SER A 16 -9.21 10.72 -2.55
C SER A 16 -9.75 12.14 -2.77
N LYS A 17 -11.02 12.36 -2.43
CA LYS A 17 -11.61 13.69 -2.40
C LYS A 17 -11.29 14.44 -1.10
N ASP A 18 -11.15 13.70 -0.01
CA ASP A 18 -11.12 14.26 1.34
C ASP A 18 -9.71 14.33 1.94
N PHE A 19 -8.79 13.47 1.49
CA PHE A 19 -7.45 13.30 2.08
C PHE A 19 -6.29 13.59 1.11
N ASP A 20 -6.60 14.13 -0.08
CA ASP A 20 -5.66 14.60 -1.11
C ASP A 20 -4.55 13.61 -1.55
N TYR A 21 -4.76 12.30 -1.36
CA TYR A 21 -3.88 11.28 -1.91
C TYR A 21 -4.32 10.81 -3.31
N SER A 22 -3.37 10.31 -4.09
CA SER A 22 -3.67 9.58 -5.33
C SER A 22 -2.64 8.50 -5.64
N PHE A 23 -3.05 7.46 -6.38
CA PHE A 23 -2.18 6.38 -6.83
C PHE A 23 -2.80 5.60 -7.98
N GLU A 24 -2.04 4.66 -8.55
CA GLU A 24 -2.48 3.77 -9.60
C GLU A 24 -2.48 2.31 -9.14
N LEU A 25 -3.52 1.58 -9.52
CA LEU A 25 -3.60 0.13 -9.39
C LEU A 25 -3.88 -0.51 -10.75
N PRO A 26 -3.61 -1.80 -10.92
CA PRO A 26 -4.12 -2.57 -12.04
C PRO A 26 -5.65 -2.49 -12.19
N GLY A 27 -6.15 -2.56 -13.42
CA GLY A 27 -7.56 -2.36 -13.73
C GLY A 27 -8.54 -3.40 -13.16
N ASN A 28 -8.03 -4.51 -12.60
CA ASN A 28 -8.79 -5.51 -11.87
C ASN A 28 -8.99 -5.17 -10.37
N PHE A 29 -8.39 -4.08 -9.87
CA PHE A 29 -8.69 -3.59 -8.53
C PHE A 29 -9.90 -2.66 -8.53
N ASN A 30 -10.76 -2.83 -7.53
CA ASN A 30 -11.89 -1.95 -7.26
C ASN A 30 -11.89 -1.51 -5.80
N GLU A 31 -12.36 -0.30 -5.57
CA GLU A 31 -12.69 0.18 -4.23
C GLU A 31 -13.85 -0.67 -3.67
N SER A 32 -13.70 -1.21 -2.47
CA SER A 32 -14.69 -2.13 -1.88
C SER A 32 -15.39 -1.56 -0.65
N ALA A 33 -14.65 -0.95 0.26
CA ALA A 33 -15.16 -0.51 1.55
C ALA A 33 -14.47 0.77 2.01
N ILE A 34 -15.26 1.68 2.54
CA ILE A 34 -14.81 2.88 3.23
C ILE A 34 -15.26 2.72 4.68
N VAL A 35 -14.31 2.70 5.61
CA VAL A 35 -14.58 2.48 7.04
C VAL A 35 -13.95 3.58 7.90
N ALA A 36 -14.16 3.50 9.21
CA ALA A 36 -13.63 4.47 10.18
C ALA A 36 -13.99 5.93 9.85
N GLY A 37 -15.21 6.16 9.33
CA GLY A 37 -15.68 7.49 8.98
C GLY A 37 -15.04 8.10 7.73
N GLY A 38 -14.43 7.29 6.86
CA GLY A 38 -13.82 7.75 5.62
C GLY A 38 -12.30 7.59 5.57
N THR A 39 -11.66 7.40 6.72
CA THR A 39 -10.19 7.45 6.85
C THR A 39 -9.50 6.21 6.31
N ILE A 40 -10.19 5.06 6.22
CA ILE A 40 -9.63 3.83 5.67
C ILE A 40 -10.44 3.41 4.44
N VAL A 41 -9.75 3.29 3.31
CA VAL A 41 -10.35 2.87 2.03
C VAL A 41 -9.66 1.60 1.53
N TYR A 42 -10.44 0.54 1.31
CA TYR A 42 -9.97 -0.76 0.82
C TYR A 42 -10.14 -0.89 -0.69
N TYR A 43 -9.14 -1.54 -1.30
CA TYR A 43 -9.10 -1.89 -2.72
C TYR A 43 -8.84 -3.40 -2.84
N VAL A 44 -9.78 -4.09 -3.49
CA VAL A 44 -9.74 -5.55 -3.64
C VAL A 44 -9.45 -5.92 -5.08
N ASP A 45 -8.65 -6.95 -5.27
CA ASP A 45 -8.42 -7.55 -6.58
C ASP A 45 -9.58 -8.51 -6.91
N THR A 46 -10.25 -8.32 -8.05
CA THR A 46 -11.34 -9.22 -8.48
C THR A 46 -10.89 -10.65 -8.79
N ASN A 47 -9.59 -10.87 -8.98
CA ASN A 47 -8.98 -12.15 -9.33
C ASN A 47 -8.25 -12.81 -8.15
N MET A 48 -7.88 -12.04 -7.11
CA MET A 48 -7.12 -12.51 -5.94
C MET A 48 -7.71 -11.97 -4.64
N ALA A 49 -8.59 -12.76 -4.03
CA ALA A 49 -9.32 -12.38 -2.82
C ALA A 49 -8.45 -12.22 -1.56
N ASP A 50 -7.18 -12.64 -1.61
CA ASP A 50 -6.25 -12.65 -0.47
C ASP A 50 -5.12 -11.62 -0.59
N VAL A 51 -5.17 -10.76 -1.60
CA VAL A 51 -4.38 -9.52 -1.64
C VAL A 51 -5.25 -8.40 -1.10
N SER A 52 -4.78 -7.73 -0.05
CA SER A 52 -5.47 -6.59 0.53
C SER A 52 -4.64 -5.33 0.33
N ILE A 53 -5.22 -4.35 -0.35
CA ILE A 53 -4.63 -3.01 -0.49
C ILE A 53 -5.57 -2.04 0.22
N PHE A 54 -5.02 -1.17 1.06
CA PHE A 54 -5.81 -0.08 1.62
C PHE A 54 -4.97 1.16 1.85
N VAL A 55 -5.64 2.30 1.92
CA VAL A 55 -5.05 3.57 2.34
C VAL A 55 -5.72 4.00 3.62
N GLU A 56 -4.91 4.27 4.64
CA GLU A 56 -5.31 4.85 5.91
C GLU A 56 -4.83 6.30 5.99
N SER A 57 -5.73 7.22 6.27
CA SER A 57 -5.45 8.65 6.40
C SER A 57 -5.59 9.05 7.85
N GLY A 58 -4.51 9.55 8.45
CA GLY A 58 -4.48 9.97 9.84
C GLY A 58 -4.85 11.44 10.02
N ASN A 59 -5.41 11.76 11.18
CA ASN A 59 -5.80 13.12 11.56
C ASN A 59 -4.85 13.70 12.62
N ASN A 60 -3.75 13.01 12.90
CA ASN A 60 -2.80 13.32 13.96
C ASN A 60 -1.55 14.02 13.40
N GLU A 61 -1.04 14.99 14.15
CA GLU A 61 0.21 15.70 13.86
C GLU A 61 1.43 14.91 14.37
N THR A 62 1.36 13.58 14.41
CA THR A 62 2.45 12.74 14.90
C THR A 62 3.67 12.94 13.99
N PRO A 63 4.85 13.30 14.54
CA PRO A 63 6.05 13.46 13.75
C PRO A 63 6.37 12.20 12.93
N ILE A 64 6.83 12.38 11.69
CA ILE A 64 7.09 11.28 10.77
C ILE A 64 8.06 10.23 11.33
N ASP A 65 9.10 10.67 12.05
CA ASP A 65 10.07 9.77 12.69
C ASP A 65 9.41 8.89 13.75
N SER A 66 8.51 9.47 14.55
CA SER A 66 7.74 8.73 15.58
C SER A 66 6.76 7.75 14.94
N LEU A 67 6.07 8.17 13.88
CA LEU A 67 5.14 7.31 13.15
C LEU A 67 5.88 6.14 12.48
N PHE A 68 7.04 6.40 11.88
CA PHE A 68 7.90 5.39 11.29
C PHE A 68 8.34 4.34 12.32
N LEU A 69 8.81 4.77 13.50
CA LEU A 69 9.19 3.86 14.58
C LEU A 69 8.01 3.02 15.07
N GLN A 70 6.86 3.65 15.30
CA GLN A 70 5.63 2.95 15.71
C GLN A 70 5.22 1.89 14.67
N HIS A 71 5.33 2.20 13.38
CA HIS A 71 4.94 1.26 12.33
C HIS A 71 5.93 0.11 12.19
N LYS A 72 7.22 0.35 12.41
CA LYS A 72 8.25 -0.70 12.42
C LYS A 72 8.00 -1.76 13.49
N GLU A 73 7.42 -1.41 14.63
CA GLU A 73 7.11 -2.35 15.71
C GLU A 73 6.12 -3.46 15.28
N ASN A 74 5.33 -3.24 14.22
CA ASN A 74 4.40 -4.24 13.71
C ASN A 74 5.06 -5.36 12.90
N TYR A 75 6.32 -5.16 12.48
CA TYR A 75 7.04 -6.08 11.61
C TYR A 75 7.82 -7.12 12.42
N SER A 76 7.69 -8.40 12.03
CA SER A 76 8.49 -9.51 12.55
C SER A 76 9.88 -9.55 11.88
N PHE A 77 9.93 -9.14 10.62
CA PHE A 77 11.12 -9.06 9.79
C PHE A 77 10.98 -7.91 8.80
N ILE A 78 12.03 -7.10 8.64
CA ILE A 78 12.07 -5.97 7.71
C ILE A 78 13.08 -6.29 6.61
N SER A 79 12.61 -6.37 5.37
CA SER A 79 13.44 -6.58 4.18
C SER A 79 13.90 -5.27 3.54
N ARG A 80 13.14 -4.20 3.74
CA ARG A 80 13.45 -2.86 3.25
C ARG A 80 12.86 -1.80 4.18
N GLU A 81 13.64 -0.76 4.45
CA GLU A 81 13.14 0.45 5.09
C GLU A 81 13.79 1.69 4.50
N PHE A 82 13.06 2.80 4.55
CA PHE A 82 13.51 4.10 4.06
C PHE A 82 12.72 5.20 4.73
N LEU A 83 13.40 6.26 5.17
CA LEU A 83 12.79 7.41 5.82
C LEU A 83 13.31 8.69 5.17
N GLN A 84 12.40 9.59 4.82
CA GLN A 84 12.66 10.95 4.36
C GLN A 84 11.77 11.92 5.11
N LYS A 85 11.99 13.23 4.90
CA LYS A 85 11.30 14.31 5.58
C LYS A 85 9.77 14.26 5.42
N ASP A 86 9.28 13.79 4.28
CA ASP A 86 7.87 13.83 3.90
C ASP A 86 7.25 12.45 3.63
N HIS A 87 8.04 11.38 3.70
CA HIS A 87 7.53 10.03 3.51
C HIS A 87 8.47 8.96 4.07
N PHE A 88 7.92 7.77 4.29
CA PHE A 88 8.71 6.58 4.59
C PHE A 88 8.16 5.35 3.87
N ILE A 89 9.00 4.32 3.77
CA ILE A 89 8.66 3.00 3.23
C ILE A 89 9.14 1.94 4.21
N ILE A 90 8.30 0.94 4.46
CA ILE A 90 8.68 -0.29 5.17
C ILE A 90 8.20 -1.47 4.32
N SER A 91 8.99 -2.52 4.21
CA SER A 91 8.59 -3.77 3.58
C SER A 91 9.16 -4.94 4.34
N GLY A 92 8.40 -6.02 4.46
CA GLY A 92 8.79 -7.14 5.29
C GLY A 92 7.64 -8.08 5.57
N GLU A 93 7.67 -8.71 6.74
CA GLU A 93 6.63 -9.60 7.25
C GLU A 93 6.07 -9.00 8.55
N GLU A 94 4.75 -9.03 8.72
CA GLU A 94 4.08 -8.56 9.93
C GLU A 94 3.78 -9.67 10.93
N ASN A 95 3.71 -9.32 12.22
CA ASN A 95 3.46 -10.26 13.33
C ASN A 95 2.01 -10.81 13.38
N SER A 96 1.07 -10.17 12.69
CA SER A 96 -0.35 -10.17 13.09
C SER A 96 -1.24 -11.22 12.39
N PHE A 97 -0.83 -11.80 11.25
CA PHE A 97 -1.76 -12.59 10.41
C PHE A 97 -1.18 -13.87 9.79
N GLY A 98 -0.17 -14.50 10.41
CA GLY A 98 0.60 -15.56 9.77
C GLY A 98 1.61 -14.99 8.77
N LYS A 99 2.26 -15.83 7.94
CA LYS A 99 3.29 -15.38 6.98
C LYS A 99 2.67 -14.58 5.82
N PHE A 100 2.38 -13.31 6.06
CA PHE A 100 2.03 -12.32 5.06
C PHE A 100 3.20 -11.38 4.86
N TYR A 101 3.44 -11.05 3.60
CA TYR A 101 4.33 -9.97 3.23
C TYR A 101 3.53 -8.66 3.23
N THR A 102 4.17 -7.63 3.75
CA THR A 102 3.63 -6.28 3.78
C THR A 102 4.56 -5.34 3.03
N TYR A 103 3.98 -4.49 2.19
CA TYR A 103 4.59 -3.26 1.73
C TYR A 103 3.78 -2.09 2.29
N GLU A 104 4.47 -1.13 2.87
CA GLU A 104 3.90 0.09 3.39
C GLU A 104 4.65 1.31 2.83
N LYS A 105 3.88 2.32 2.42
CA LYS A 105 4.38 3.66 2.14
C LYS A 105 3.49 4.69 2.80
N CYS A 106 4.07 5.53 3.65
CA CYS A 106 3.38 6.67 4.23
C CYS A 106 3.89 7.97 3.60
N VAL A 107 2.99 8.86 3.21
CA VAL A 107 3.30 10.20 2.67
C VAL A 107 2.58 11.25 3.51
N PHE A 108 3.32 12.28 3.93
CA PHE A 108 2.77 13.41 4.66
C PHE A 108 2.30 14.48 3.68
N LYS A 109 1.02 14.81 3.75
CA LYS A 109 0.39 15.88 2.98
C LYS A 109 -0.29 16.84 3.93
N ASN A 110 0.08 18.13 3.84
CA ASN A 110 -0.47 19.19 4.69
C ASN A 110 -0.40 18.87 6.20
N GLY A 111 0.65 18.17 6.65
CA GLY A 111 0.84 17.77 8.05
C GLY A 111 0.15 16.46 8.46
N PHE A 112 -0.62 15.83 7.56
CA PHE A 112 -1.37 14.60 7.84
C PHE A 112 -0.75 13.39 7.12
N PRO A 113 -0.63 12.22 7.79
CA PRO A 113 -0.12 11.01 7.16
C PRO A 113 -1.18 10.33 6.30
N ASN A 114 -0.79 9.92 5.10
CA ASN A 114 -1.55 9.00 4.26
C ASN A 114 -0.71 7.74 4.05
N THR A 115 -1.19 6.61 4.53
CA THR A 115 -0.45 5.34 4.59
C THR A 115 -1.09 4.33 3.66
N LEU A 116 -0.43 4.03 2.55
CA LEU A 116 -0.74 2.91 1.69
C LEU A 116 -0.15 1.63 2.28
N ARG A 117 -0.98 0.61 2.48
CA ARG A 117 -0.56 -0.74 2.86
C ARG A 117 -1.01 -1.77 1.85
N ILE A 118 -0.13 -2.73 1.58
CA ILE A 118 -0.35 -3.86 0.67
C ILE A 118 0.04 -5.12 1.42
N PHE A 119 -0.95 -5.99 1.68
CA PHE A 119 -0.78 -7.29 2.30
C PHE A 119 -0.97 -8.39 1.27
N TYR A 120 -0.07 -9.37 1.24
CA TYR A 120 -0.17 -10.48 0.31
C TYR A 120 0.52 -11.74 0.85
N PRO A 121 -0.04 -12.93 0.61
CA PRO A 121 0.57 -14.19 1.02
C PRO A 121 1.72 -14.58 0.10
N GLU A 122 2.57 -15.51 0.56
CA GLU A 122 3.71 -16.06 -0.20
C GLU A 122 3.36 -16.46 -1.64
N LYS A 123 2.22 -17.14 -1.86
CA LYS A 123 1.82 -17.61 -3.19
C LYS A 123 1.63 -16.48 -4.21
N ASN A 124 1.37 -15.25 -3.76
CA ASN A 124 1.20 -14.07 -4.61
C ASN A 124 2.45 -13.18 -4.64
N LYS A 125 3.50 -13.51 -3.88
CA LYS A 125 4.70 -12.68 -3.70
C LYS A 125 5.32 -12.24 -5.02
N ARG A 126 5.63 -13.19 -5.89
CA ARG A 126 6.26 -12.90 -7.19
C ARG A 126 5.43 -11.94 -8.03
N TYR A 127 4.11 -12.10 -8.04
CA TYR A 127 3.22 -11.21 -8.79
C TYR A 127 3.20 -9.81 -8.16
N MET A 128 3.00 -9.71 -6.85
CA MET A 128 2.93 -8.43 -6.15
C MET A 128 4.24 -7.65 -6.21
N GLU A 129 5.40 -8.32 -6.14
CA GLU A 129 6.71 -7.68 -6.30
C GLU A 129 6.89 -7.03 -7.68
N THR A 130 6.17 -7.48 -8.72
CA THR A 130 6.15 -6.79 -10.02
C THR A 130 5.30 -5.52 -10.03
N LEU A 131 4.29 -5.44 -9.17
CA LEU A 131 3.33 -4.33 -9.13
C LEU A 131 3.75 -3.22 -8.15
N ILE A 132 4.24 -3.62 -6.98
CA ILE A 132 4.58 -2.73 -5.85
C ILE A 132 5.44 -1.54 -6.27
N PRO A 133 6.50 -1.68 -7.10
CA PRO A 133 7.30 -0.54 -7.51
C PRO A 133 6.49 0.56 -8.18
N LYS A 134 5.53 0.19 -9.06
CA LYS A 134 4.68 1.17 -9.73
C LYS A 134 3.59 1.72 -8.82
N ILE A 135 2.94 0.86 -8.02
CA ILE A 135 1.92 1.31 -7.05
C ILE A 135 2.56 2.33 -6.09
N GLY A 136 3.67 1.95 -5.45
CA GLY A 136 4.40 2.80 -4.51
C GLY A 136 4.95 4.08 -5.13
N ALA A 137 5.46 4.05 -6.37
CA ALA A 137 5.92 5.27 -7.06
C ALA A 137 4.77 6.22 -7.43
N SER A 138 3.59 5.67 -7.72
CA SER A 138 2.41 6.47 -8.06
C SER A 138 1.72 7.10 -6.85
N PHE A 139 1.91 6.54 -5.64
CA PHE A 139 1.30 7.04 -4.40
C PHE A 139 1.93 8.36 -3.95
N LYS A 140 1.10 9.39 -3.91
CA LYS A 140 1.46 10.79 -3.63
C LYS A 140 0.39 11.46 -2.81
#